data_AF-A0A7S3RNX4-F1
#
_entry.id   AF-A0A7S3RNX4-F1
#
_cell.length_a   1.000
_cell.length_b   1.000
_cell.length_c   1.000
_cell.angle_alpha   90.00
_cell.angle_beta   90.00
_cell.angle_gamma   90.00
#
_symmetry.space_group_name_H-M   'P 1'
#
loop_
_entity.id
_entity.type
_entity.pdbx_description
1 polymer ?
#
loop_
_entity_poly.entity_id
_entity_poly.type
_entity_poly.pdbx_seq_one_letter_code
_entity_poly.pdbx_strand_id
1 'polypeptide(L)'
;QDLQRVSALQASAFFILPNTQCESPTQEDTENIIRLMSLKRYVPEARAILLLMHSESQHILQTSGGGQDSELTKNVSCIAVDQFKLELVGKACEVVGFSTFISNLCKSIDDDDDDEDEDKDEAKD
;
A
#
# COMPACT_ATOMS: atom_id res chain seq x y z
N GLN A 1 2.96 6.89 24.00
CA GLN A 1 1.83 7.81 24.25
C GLN A 1 0.92 7.90 23.01
N ASP A 2 1.45 8.16 21.81
CA ASP A 2 0.61 8.33 20.61
C ASP A 2 -0.10 7.06 20.16
N LEU A 3 0.55 5.89 20.24
CA LEU A 3 -0.10 4.61 19.93
C LEU A 3 -1.30 4.32 20.84
N GLN A 4 -1.29 4.80 22.08
CA GLN A 4 -2.44 4.69 22.99
C GLN A 4 -3.55 5.66 22.58
N ARG A 5 -3.21 6.88 22.15
CA ARG A 5 -4.18 7.90 21.72
C ARG A 5 -4.99 7.46 20.50
N VAL A 6 -4.38 6.68 19.60
CA VAL A 6 -5.05 6.12 18.42
C VAL A 6 -5.70 4.75 18.67
N SER A 7 -5.81 4.33 19.93
CA SER A 7 -6.36 3.03 20.31
C SER A 7 -5.71 1.85 19.55
N ALA A 8 -4.37 1.86 19.42
CA ALA A 8 -3.66 0.88 18.59
C ALA A 8 -3.95 -0.59 18.95
N LEU A 9 -4.25 -0.89 20.22
CA LEU A 9 -4.61 -2.24 20.67
C LEU A 9 -5.97 -2.74 20.13
N GLN A 10 -6.83 -1.84 19.64
CA GLN A 10 -8.15 -2.16 19.09
C GLN A 10 -8.19 -2.05 17.55
N ALA A 11 -7.12 -1.58 16.93
CA ALA A 11 -7.06 -1.41 15.48
C ALA A 11 -6.96 -2.76 14.76
N SER A 12 -7.67 -2.91 13.64
CA SER A 12 -7.65 -4.15 12.85
C SER A 12 -6.39 -4.28 11.98
N ALA A 13 -5.84 -3.16 11.50
CA ALA A 13 -4.63 -3.13 10.69
C ALA A 13 -3.94 -1.76 10.74
N PHE A 14 -2.67 -1.74 10.39
CA PHE A 14 -1.86 -0.53 10.25
C PHE A 14 -1.27 -0.44 8.85
N PHE A 15 -1.27 0.75 8.28
CA PHE A 15 -0.66 1.06 6.99
C PHE A 15 0.51 2.02 7.23
N ILE A 16 1.71 1.63 6.80
CA ILE A 16 2.91 2.44 6.89
C ILE A 16 3.28 2.81 5.47
N LEU A 17 2.98 4.05 5.10
CA LEU A 17 3.08 4.57 3.75
C LEU A 17 4.30 5.48 3.63
N PRO A 18 5.14 5.31 2.60
CA PRO A 18 6.29 6.17 2.39
C PRO A 18 5.88 7.50 1.77
N ASN A 19 6.67 8.53 2.03
CA ASN A 19 6.63 9.74 1.21
C ASN A 19 7.22 9.43 -0.18
N THR A 20 6.36 9.30 -1.19
CA THR A 20 6.79 9.01 -2.57
C THR A 20 7.60 10.12 -3.25
N GLN A 21 7.64 11.31 -2.65
CA GLN A 21 8.39 12.48 -3.13
C GLN A 21 9.60 12.79 -2.23
N CYS A 22 10.07 11.81 -1.44
CA CYS A 22 11.25 11.98 -0.59
C CYS A 22 12.53 12.18 -1.42
N GLU A 23 13.50 12.93 -0.87
CA GLU A 23 14.81 13.11 -1.49
C GLU A 23 15.67 11.83 -1.44
N SER A 24 15.52 11.04 -0.37
CA SER A 24 16.30 9.82 -0.13
C SER A 24 15.36 8.63 0.14
N PRO A 25 15.04 7.82 -0.89
CA PRO A 25 14.16 6.65 -0.75
C PRO A 25 14.64 5.63 0.27
N THR A 26 15.95 5.35 0.32
CA THR A 26 16.51 4.39 1.28
C THR A 26 16.39 4.88 2.72
N GLN A 27 16.55 6.19 2.95
CA GLN A 27 16.34 6.76 4.29
C GLN A 27 14.86 6.67 4.68
N GLU A 28 13.96 7.07 3.80
CA GLU A 28 12.51 6.98 4.02
C GLU A 28 12.08 5.54 4.35
N ASP A 29 12.56 4.56 3.59
CA ASP A 29 12.32 3.14 3.84
C ASP A 29 12.85 2.68 5.19
N THR A 30 14.06 3.10 5.55
CA THR A 30 14.67 2.78 6.84
C THR A 30 13.83 3.33 7.99
N GLU A 31 13.36 4.57 7.89
CA GLU A 31 12.50 5.19 8.89
C GLU A 31 11.16 4.45 9.01
N ASN A 32 10.56 4.05 7.88
CA ASN A 32 9.31 3.28 7.87
C ASN A 32 9.47 1.87 8.48
N ILE A 33 10.61 1.22 8.25
CA ILE A 33 10.96 -0.04 8.93
C ILE A 33 11.08 0.20 10.44
N ILE A 34 11.74 1.26 10.89
CA ILE A 34 11.83 1.59 12.33
C ILE A 34 10.44 1.89 12.93
N ARG A 35 9.55 2.56 12.19
CA ARG A 35 8.16 2.80 12.60
C ARG A 35 7.40 1.48 12.77
N LEU A 36 7.54 0.54 11.83
CA LEU A 36 6.95 -0.80 11.94
C LEU A 36 7.46 -1.53 13.19
N MET A 37 8.76 -1.48 13.45
CA MET A 37 9.37 -2.16 14.58
C MET A 37 8.89 -1.58 15.91
N SER A 38 8.76 -0.25 15.97
CA SER A 38 8.19 0.47 17.11
C SER A 38 6.72 0.08 17.37
N LEU A 39 5.93 -0.04 16.30
CA LEU A 39 4.55 -0.54 16.36
C LEU A 39 4.50 -1.97 16.87
N LYS A 40 5.30 -2.87 16.31
CA LYS A 40 5.35 -4.30 16.69
C LYS A 40 5.79 -4.53 18.12
N ARG A 41 6.68 -3.69 18.66
CA ARG A 41 7.04 -3.73 20.08
C ARG A 41 5.86 -3.34 21.00
N TYR A 42 4.92 -2.52 20.54
CA TYR A 42 3.75 -2.10 21.31
C TYR A 42 2.54 -3.02 21.11
N VAL A 43 2.31 -3.50 19.88
CA VAL A 43 1.23 -4.42 19.50
C VAL A 43 1.82 -5.56 18.65
N PRO A 44 2.39 -6.62 19.28
CA PRO A 44 3.09 -7.69 18.54
C PRO A 44 2.23 -8.38 17.47
N GLU A 45 0.96 -8.64 17.78
CA GLU A 45 0.04 -9.34 16.89
C GLU A 45 -0.59 -8.45 15.81
N ALA A 46 -0.26 -7.15 15.76
CA ALA A 46 -0.85 -6.22 14.80
C ALA A 46 -0.64 -6.68 13.35
N ARG A 47 -1.70 -6.67 12.55
CA ARG A 47 -1.59 -6.77 11.09
C ARG A 47 -1.03 -5.46 10.55
N ALA A 48 0.10 -5.50 9.86
CA ALA A 48 0.71 -4.32 9.29
C ALA A 48 0.97 -4.48 7.79
N ILE A 49 0.69 -3.44 7.02
CA ILE A 49 1.03 -3.31 5.61
C ILE A 49 2.11 -2.25 5.52
N LEU A 50 3.32 -2.66 5.14
CA LEU A 50 4.47 -1.79 4.96
C LEU A 50 4.70 -1.57 3.47
N LEU A 51 4.66 -0.31 3.03
CA LEU A 51 5.10 0.06 1.70
C LEU A 51 6.53 0.59 1.77
N LEU A 52 7.38 0.09 0.89
CA LEU A 52 8.74 0.55 0.67
C LEU A 52 8.85 1.15 -0.73
N MET A 53 9.70 2.15 -0.89
CA MET A 53 10.04 2.70 -2.18
C MET A 53 10.85 1.68 -2.98
N HIS A 54 11.88 1.08 -2.36
CA HIS A 54 12.78 0.13 -3.01
C HIS A 54 12.72 -1.29 -2.41
N SER A 55 12.74 -2.28 -3.28
CA SER A 55 12.73 -3.71 -2.92
C SER A 55 13.99 -4.13 -2.19
N GLU A 56 15.13 -3.52 -2.52
CA GLU A 56 16.39 -3.73 -1.82
C GLU A 56 16.24 -3.48 -0.32
N SER A 57 15.51 -2.43 0.09
CA SER A 57 15.31 -2.06 1.50
C SER A 57 14.66 -3.18 2.34
N GLN A 58 14.02 -4.19 1.73
CA GLN A 58 13.49 -5.34 2.45
C GLN A 58 14.56 -6.12 3.23
N HIS A 59 15.83 -6.09 2.80
CA HIS A 59 16.91 -6.74 3.54
C HIS A 59 17.11 -6.13 4.94
N ILE A 60 16.85 -4.82 5.09
CA ILE A 60 16.96 -4.11 6.37
C ILE A 60 15.93 -4.67 7.35
N LEU A 61 14.70 -4.91 6.88
CA LEU A 61 13.64 -5.52 7.69
C LEU A 61 14.03 -6.92 8.16
N GLN A 62 14.58 -7.75 7.25
CA GLN A 62 14.99 -9.12 7.58
C GLN A 62 16.15 -9.15 8.58
N THR A 63 17.13 -8.27 8.41
CA THR A 63 18.33 -8.21 9.26
C THR A 63 18.01 -7.63 10.63
N SER A 64 17.23 -6.54 10.68
CA SER A 64 16.87 -5.85 11.92
C SER A 64 15.78 -6.58 12.70
N GLY A 65 14.93 -7.33 12.00
CA GLY A 65 13.83 -8.11 12.55
C GLY A 65 14.26 -9.37 13.29
N GLY A 66 15.50 -9.82 13.18
CA GLY A 66 15.96 -11.08 13.77
C GLY A 66 15.72 -12.32 12.88
N GLY A 67 15.57 -12.13 11.56
CA GLY A 67 15.32 -13.19 10.59
C GLY A 67 13.88 -13.23 10.06
N GLN A 68 13.63 -14.09 9.07
CA GLN A 68 12.32 -14.20 8.38
C GLN A 68 11.18 -14.70 9.29
N ASP A 69 11.49 -15.42 10.37
CA ASP A 69 10.52 -16.08 11.26
C ASP A 69 10.42 -15.41 12.65
N SER A 70 10.81 -14.15 12.74
CA SER A 70 10.73 -13.39 13.98
C SER A 70 9.31 -12.94 14.29
N GLU A 71 8.98 -12.85 15.56
CA GLU A 71 7.71 -12.29 16.05
C GLU A 71 7.46 -10.86 15.52
N LEU A 72 8.54 -10.14 15.18
CA LEU A 72 8.51 -8.80 14.61
C LEU A 72 8.08 -8.75 13.13
N THR A 73 8.27 -9.83 12.37
CA THR A 73 7.89 -9.92 10.94
C THR A 73 6.57 -10.67 10.73
N LYS A 74 6.08 -11.36 11.76
CA LYS A 74 4.76 -12.03 11.75
C LYS A 74 3.63 -11.04 11.43
N ASN A 75 2.64 -11.44 10.63
CA ASN A 75 1.50 -10.60 10.22
C ASN A 75 1.88 -9.27 9.52
N VAL A 76 3.06 -9.20 8.90
CA VAL A 76 3.50 -8.05 8.09
C VAL A 76 3.43 -8.39 6.61
N SER A 77 2.69 -7.60 5.83
CA SER A 77 2.74 -7.61 4.37
C SER A 77 3.64 -6.47 3.90
N CYS A 78 4.78 -6.79 3.30
CA CYS A 78 5.71 -5.80 2.76
C CYS A 78 5.55 -5.71 1.24
N ILE A 79 5.37 -4.50 0.72
CA ILE A 79 5.22 -4.23 -0.71
C ILE A 79 6.25 -3.19 -1.11
N ALA A 80 7.06 -3.49 -2.12
CA ALA A 80 8.00 -2.53 -2.69
C ALA A 80 7.45 -1.93 -3.99
N VAL A 81 7.39 -0.61 -4.04
CA VAL A 81 6.74 0.15 -5.12
C VAL A 81 7.52 0.01 -6.43
N ASP A 82 8.85 0.05 -6.38
CA ASP A 82 9.72 -0.16 -7.54
C ASP A 82 9.52 -1.55 -8.18
N GLN A 83 9.51 -2.61 -7.38
CA GLN A 83 9.35 -3.98 -7.82
C GLN A 83 7.98 -4.15 -8.47
N PHE A 84 6.92 -3.71 -7.80
CA PHE A 84 5.57 -3.81 -8.36
C PHE A 84 5.45 -3.05 -9.69
N LYS A 85 6.01 -1.83 -9.77
CA LYS A 85 6.01 -1.04 -11.01
C LYS A 85 6.77 -1.75 -12.14
N LEU A 86 7.97 -2.26 -11.86
CA LEU A 86 8.80 -2.93 -12.86
C LEU A 86 8.21 -4.26 -13.32
N GLU A 87 7.60 -5.03 -12.42
CA GLU A 87 6.87 -6.25 -12.76
C GLU A 87 5.66 -5.94 -13.65
N LEU A 88 4.93 -4.87 -13.36
CA LEU A 88 3.79 -4.44 -14.18
C LEU A 88 4.24 -4.01 -15.59
N VAL A 89 5.34 -3.27 -15.70
CA VAL A 89 5.95 -2.89 -16.99
C VAL A 89 6.43 -4.13 -17.73
N GLY A 90 7.10 -5.06 -17.05
CA GLY A 90 7.56 -6.32 -17.64
C GLY A 90 6.42 -7.12 -18.25
N LYS A 91 5.28 -7.22 -17.55
CA LYS A 91 4.08 -7.89 -18.08
C LYS A 91 3.39 -7.13 -19.20
N ALA A 92 3.43 -5.80 -19.19
CA ALA A 92 2.92 -5.01 -20.30
C ALA A 92 3.69 -5.25 -21.63
N CYS A 93 4.95 -5.72 -21.57
CA CYS A 93 5.70 -6.14 -22.75
C CYS A 93 5.22 -7.49 -23.33
N GLU A 94 4.61 -8.34 -22.52
CA GLU A 94 4.02 -9.62 -22.97
C GLU A 94 2.60 -9.42 -23.51
N VAL A 95 1.81 -8.58 -22.84
CA VAL A 95 0.39 -8.33 -23.17
C VAL A 95 0.08 -6.84 -23.12
N VAL A 96 -0.27 -6.28 -24.27
CA VAL A 96 -0.68 -4.87 -24.38
C VAL A 96 -1.92 -4.61 -23.52
N GLY A 97 -1.90 -3.55 -22.73
CA GLY A 97 -3.02 -3.16 -21.86
C GLY A 97 -3.05 -3.87 -20.50
N PHE A 98 -2.11 -4.79 -20.22
CA PHE A 98 -2.06 -5.51 -18.94
C PHE A 98 -1.96 -4.57 -17.73
N SER A 99 -1.11 -3.54 -17.80
CA SER A 99 -0.95 -2.56 -16.71
C SER A 99 -2.23 -1.81 -16.39
N THR A 100 -2.96 -1.38 -17.42
CA THR A 100 -4.27 -0.72 -17.30
C THR A 100 -5.31 -1.64 -16.69
N PHE A 101 -5.37 -2.89 -17.16
CA PHE A 101 -6.29 -3.90 -16.64
C PHE A 101 -6.11 -4.12 -15.13
N ILE A 102 -4.87 -4.39 -14.68
CA ILE A 102 -4.58 -4.57 -13.25
C ILE A 102 -4.84 -3.29 -12.45
N SER A 103 -4.49 -2.12 -13.00
CA SER A 103 -4.72 -0.85 -12.31
C SER A 103 -6.21 -0.56 -12.10
N ASN A 104 -7.06 -0.93 -13.05
CA ASN A 104 -8.51 -0.74 -12.91
C ASN A 104 -9.15 -1.79 -12.00
N LEU A 105 -8.62 -3.02 -11.96
CA LEU A 105 -9.09 -4.05 -11.03
C LEU A 105 -8.88 -3.66 -9.55
N CYS A 106 -7.82 -2.91 -9.26
CA CYS A 106 -7.50 -2.47 -7.90
C CYS A 106 -8.17 -1.16 -7.49
N LYS A 107 -8.84 -0.45 -8.41
CA LYS A 107 -9.54 0.80 -8.12
C LYS A 107 -10.98 0.50 -7.75
N SER A 108 -11.50 1.21 -6.76
CA SER A 108 -12.94 1.38 -6.61
C SER A 108 -13.39 2.36 -7.68
N ILE A 109 -14.23 1.92 -8.61
CA ILE A 109 -14.86 2.75 -9.64
C ILE A 109 -16.35 2.70 -9.33
N ASP A 110 -16.99 3.86 -9.16
CA ASP A 110 -18.46 3.95 -9.15
C ASP A 110 -18.93 4.00 -10.60
N ASP A 111 -19.95 3.22 -10.91
CA ASP A 111 -20.71 3.36 -12.15
C ASP A 111 -21.76 4.45 -11.88
N ASP A 112 -21.47 5.70 -12.25
CA ASP A 112 -22.50 6.74 -12.30
C ASP A 112 -23.47 6.34 -13.42
N ASP A 113 -24.55 5.62 -13.07
CA ASP A 113 -25.72 5.44 -13.91
C ASP A 113 -26.38 6.81 -14.09
N ASP A 114 -25.87 7.62 -15.03
CA ASP A 114 -26.60 8.76 -15.57
C ASP A 114 -27.81 8.21 -16.35
N ASP A 115 -28.89 7.91 -15.64
CA ASP A 115 -30.24 7.86 -16.20
C ASP A 115 -30.53 9.25 -16.79
N GLU A 116 -30.17 9.45 -18.06
CA GLU A 116 -30.66 10.57 -18.87
C GLU A 116 -32.20 10.44 -18.94
N ASP A 117 -32.90 11.09 -18.01
CA ASP A 117 -34.34 11.29 -18.07
C ASP A 117 -34.69 11.93 -19.43
N GLU A 118 -35.40 11.17 -20.26
CA GLU A 118 -36.05 11.62 -21.49
C GLU A 118 -37.08 12.72 -21.18
N ASP A 119 -36.67 13.99 -21.10
CA ASP A 119 -37.62 15.10 -21.20
C ASP A 119 -38.03 15.31 -22.66
N LYS A 120 -39.08 14.58 -23.03
CA LYS A 120 -39.95 14.87 -24.17
C LYS A 120 -40.70 16.17 -23.91
N ASP A 121 -40.16 17.30 -24.38
CA ASP A 121 -40.97 18.49 -24.59
C ASP A 121 -41.13 18.79 -26.09
N GLU A 122 -42.23 18.26 -26.62
CA GLU A 122 -42.93 18.80 -27.77
C GLU A 122 -43.33 20.26 -27.49
N ALA A 123 -42.57 21.23 -27.98
CA ALA A 123 -43.06 22.59 -28.12
C ALA A 123 -43.38 22.86 -29.60
N LYS A 124 -44.67 22.76 -29.91
CA LYS A 124 -45.30 23.39 -31.08
C LYS A 124 -45.00 24.89 -31.08
N ASP A 125 -44.46 25.38 -32.18
CA ASP A 125 -44.98 26.57 -32.88
C ASP A 125 -44.57 26.53 -34.37
#